data_AF-A0A101HGY9-F1
#
_entry.id   AF-A0A101HGY9-F1
#
_cell.length_a   1.000
_cell.length_b   1.000
_cell.length_c   1.000
_cell.angle_alpha   90.00
_cell.angle_beta   90.00
_cell.angle_gamma   90.00
#
_symmetry.space_group_name_H-M   'P 1'
#
loop_
_entity.id
_entity.type
_entity.pdbx_description
1 polymer ?
#
loop_
_entity_poly.entity_id
_entity_poly.type
_entity_poly.pdbx_seq_one_letter_code
_entity_poly.pdbx_strand_id
1 'polypeptide(L)'
;MEKEINIQWSSSSLANTKEGLFTAAETTINSLISKEFYTNTVFDNAEKFALETREVLPDSTFGVSILPTMMSKRNLGEFVEYIENGSIDIPYIINWLKLPKEKAQELISQNGIGLDTALTYGLEIAYAMMQASSKKELERKVNESLALFPEDSPVTMRTCIENFSNEKVIDVVNELSSRNRNVKYALEPNVKLVNTLSEYIAYIDQLRKDNPELDIGLDLDLIHLNEERNLLEILDRLEGSKHFPLMISLGGAVLSEENVKLNTHLPLNLQDDTTVKKLGEYYSKLRFRNEKLPSLIFETSPAEKTLFESYQDFLKSFSEGLN
;
A
#
# COMPACT_ATOMS: atom_id res chain seq x y z
N MET A 1 14.49 0.19 -22.05
CA MET A 1 15.33 0.47 -20.87
C MET A 1 14.33 0.89 -19.83
N GLU A 2 13.96 0.00 -18.90
CA GLU A 2 13.03 0.34 -17.81
C GLU A 2 13.77 1.34 -16.91
N LYS A 3 13.49 2.63 -17.13
CA LYS A 3 14.23 3.77 -16.58
C LYS A 3 13.56 4.41 -15.37
N GLU A 4 12.33 4.02 -15.07
CA GLU A 4 11.46 4.84 -14.25
C GLU A 4 11.39 4.28 -12.84
N ILE A 5 11.81 5.12 -11.89
CA ILE A 5 11.42 4.97 -10.49
C ILE A 5 9.90 5.06 -10.47
N ASN A 6 9.21 4.03 -9.98
CA ASN A 6 7.77 4.05 -9.85
C ASN A 6 7.39 4.48 -8.43
N ILE A 7 6.67 5.60 -8.33
CA ILE A 7 6.13 6.13 -7.08
C ILE A 7 4.61 6.06 -7.15
N GLN A 8 4.02 5.34 -6.21
CA GLN A 8 2.59 5.10 -6.14
C GLN A 8 1.98 5.65 -4.86
N TRP A 9 0.71 6.02 -4.94
CA TRP A 9 -0.08 6.42 -3.78
C TRP A 9 -1.32 5.54 -3.64
N SER A 10 -1.62 5.11 -2.42
CA SER A 10 -2.87 4.41 -2.15
C SER A 10 -4.06 5.33 -2.33
N SER A 11 -5.08 4.83 -3.04
CA SER A 11 -6.33 5.57 -3.25
C SER A 11 -7.05 5.89 -1.94
N SER A 12 -6.95 5.06 -0.90
CA SER A 12 -7.45 5.41 0.43
C SER A 12 -6.70 6.60 1.03
N SER A 13 -5.39 6.68 0.84
CA SER A 13 -4.57 7.82 1.28
C SER A 13 -4.94 9.10 0.54
N LEU A 14 -5.05 9.01 -0.79
CA LEU A 14 -5.43 10.17 -1.63
C LEU A 14 -6.86 10.63 -1.40
N ALA A 15 -7.74 9.78 -0.89
CA ALA A 15 -9.07 10.20 -0.48
C ALA A 15 -9.04 11.11 0.75
N ASN A 16 -7.98 11.05 1.56
CA ASN A 16 -7.87 11.76 2.84
C ASN A 16 -6.57 12.60 2.93
N THR A 17 -6.62 13.82 2.39
CA THR A 17 -5.45 14.72 2.36
C THR A 17 -5.36 15.71 3.52
N LYS A 18 -6.31 15.67 4.46
CA LYS A 18 -6.35 16.57 5.61
C LYS A 18 -5.92 15.85 6.89
N GLU A 19 -5.24 16.59 7.75
CA GLU A 19 -4.82 16.10 9.06
C GLU A 19 -5.98 15.96 10.04
N GLY A 20 -5.74 15.12 11.05
CA GLY A 20 -6.61 14.96 12.20
C GLY A 20 -7.63 13.83 12.07
N LEU A 21 -7.80 13.14 13.19
CA LEU A 21 -8.67 11.96 13.33
C LEU A 21 -10.12 12.26 12.95
N PHE A 22 -10.62 13.45 13.25
CA PHE A 22 -11.97 13.89 12.89
C PHE A 22 -12.15 14.07 11.39
N THR A 23 -11.19 14.69 10.70
CA THR A 23 -11.25 14.91 9.26
C THR A 23 -11.10 13.60 8.50
N ALA A 24 -10.24 12.71 8.99
CA ALA A 24 -10.13 11.34 8.49
C ALA A 24 -11.46 10.60 8.63
N ALA A 25 -12.13 10.72 9.77
CA ALA A 25 -13.42 10.08 10.01
C ALA A 25 -14.53 10.65 9.10
N GLU A 26 -14.63 11.97 8.97
CA GLU A 26 -15.59 12.63 8.07
C GLU A 26 -15.38 12.20 6.62
N THR A 27 -14.14 12.23 6.16
CA THR A 27 -13.76 11.83 4.80
C THR A 27 -14.08 10.37 4.53
N THR A 28 -13.79 9.48 5.48
CA THR A 28 -14.09 8.06 5.34
C THR A 28 -15.60 7.81 5.30
N ILE A 29 -16.39 8.51 6.13
CA ILE A 29 -17.86 8.42 6.11
C ILE A 29 -18.41 8.93 4.77
N ASN A 30 -17.97 10.09 4.30
CA ASN A 30 -18.42 10.63 3.00
C ASN A 30 -18.06 9.71 1.83
N SER A 31 -16.89 9.07 1.91
CA SER A 31 -16.41 8.09 0.92
C SER A 31 -17.28 6.83 0.89
N LEU A 32 -17.71 6.34 2.06
CA LEU A 32 -18.67 5.23 2.17
C LEU A 32 -20.04 5.58 1.61
N ILE A 33 -20.47 6.84 1.72
CA ILE A 33 -21.77 7.32 1.23
C ILE A 33 -21.75 7.46 -0.30
N SER A 34 -20.66 7.94 -0.89
CA SER A 34 -20.58 8.22 -2.33
C SER A 34 -19.25 7.80 -2.95
N LYS A 35 -19.29 6.76 -3.79
CA LYS A 35 -18.15 6.32 -4.61
C LYS A 35 -17.69 7.37 -5.61
N GLU A 36 -18.61 8.17 -6.14
CA GLU A 36 -18.28 9.25 -7.06
C GLU A 36 -17.49 10.36 -6.34
N PHE A 37 -17.92 10.73 -5.13
CA PHE A 37 -17.19 11.68 -4.31
C PHE A 37 -15.79 11.16 -3.97
N TYR A 38 -15.68 9.89 -3.58
CA TYR A 38 -14.40 9.23 -3.33
C TYR A 38 -13.51 9.27 -4.57
N THR A 39 -14.00 8.80 -5.72
CA THR A 39 -13.23 8.75 -6.96
C THR A 39 -12.76 10.13 -7.41
N ASN A 40 -13.62 11.16 -7.36
CA ASN A 40 -13.24 12.51 -7.76
C ASN A 40 -12.19 13.11 -6.80
N THR A 41 -12.35 12.87 -5.49
CA THR A 41 -11.36 13.33 -4.49
C THR A 41 -10.00 12.69 -4.72
N VAL A 42 -9.97 11.38 -4.98
CA VAL A 42 -8.74 10.65 -5.32
C VAL A 42 -8.12 11.21 -6.61
N PHE A 43 -8.94 11.64 -7.58
CA PHE A 43 -8.47 12.11 -8.89
C PHE A 43 -7.76 13.44 -8.76
N ASP A 44 -8.44 14.41 -8.16
CA ASP A 44 -7.93 15.76 -7.98
C ASP A 44 -6.61 15.73 -7.18
N ASN A 45 -6.53 14.84 -6.18
CA ASN A 45 -5.31 14.66 -5.41
C ASN A 45 -4.24 13.88 -6.19
N ALA A 46 -4.58 12.82 -6.94
CA ALA A 46 -3.63 12.11 -7.78
C ALA A 46 -2.97 13.05 -8.81
N GLU A 47 -3.74 13.92 -9.45
CA GLU A 47 -3.23 14.91 -10.40
C GLU A 47 -2.24 15.87 -9.74
N LYS A 48 -2.61 16.39 -8.56
CA LYS A 48 -1.75 17.28 -7.79
C LYS A 48 -0.42 16.60 -7.40
N PHE A 49 -0.48 15.37 -6.90
CA PHE A 49 0.72 14.64 -6.50
C PHE A 49 1.58 14.27 -7.71
N ALA A 50 0.97 13.84 -8.82
CA ALA A 50 1.67 13.53 -10.07
C ALA A 50 2.38 14.74 -10.68
N LEU A 51 1.81 15.95 -10.56
CA LEU A 51 2.48 17.19 -10.97
C LEU A 51 3.74 17.42 -10.16
N GLU A 52 3.66 17.28 -8.83
CA GLU A 52 4.81 17.42 -7.93
C GLU A 52 5.90 16.37 -8.23
N THR A 53 5.50 15.11 -8.41
CA THR A 53 6.44 14.03 -8.77
C THR A 53 7.22 14.37 -10.03
N ARG A 54 6.54 14.85 -11.08
CA ARG A 54 7.17 15.22 -12.36
C ARG A 54 8.06 16.44 -12.25
N GLU A 55 7.73 17.38 -11.36
CA GLU A 55 8.55 18.57 -11.12
C GLU A 55 9.87 18.20 -10.44
N VAL A 56 9.84 17.34 -9.42
CA VAL A 56 11.02 17.00 -8.61
C VAL A 56 11.83 15.82 -9.18
N LEU A 57 11.14 14.86 -9.82
CA LEU A 57 11.69 13.61 -10.36
C LEU A 57 11.16 13.38 -11.79
N PRO A 58 11.65 14.13 -12.80
CA PRO A 58 11.10 14.09 -14.16
C PRO A 58 11.29 12.74 -14.88
N ASP A 59 12.22 11.91 -14.43
CA ASP A 59 12.50 10.56 -14.95
C ASP A 59 11.71 9.46 -14.20
N SER A 60 10.72 9.81 -13.37
CA SER A 60 9.92 8.86 -12.58
C SER A 60 8.49 8.73 -13.09
N THR A 61 7.85 7.60 -12.80
CA THR A 61 6.42 7.37 -13.02
C THR A 61 5.65 7.59 -11.74
N PHE A 62 4.48 8.20 -11.88
CA PHE A 62 3.50 8.31 -10.81
C PHE A 62 2.36 7.34 -11.07
N GLY A 63 1.96 6.57 -10.06
CA GLY A 63 0.82 5.66 -10.12
C GLY A 63 -0.09 5.76 -8.91
N VAL A 64 -1.24 5.07 -8.99
CA VAL A 64 -2.17 4.94 -7.87
C VAL A 64 -2.43 3.46 -7.59
N SER A 65 -2.31 3.04 -6.33
CA SER A 65 -2.88 1.76 -5.90
C SER A 65 -4.37 1.90 -5.69
N ILE A 66 -5.14 1.29 -6.57
CA ILE A 66 -6.59 1.40 -6.54
C ILE A 66 -7.18 0.43 -5.54
N LEU A 67 -8.17 0.91 -4.77
CA LEU A 67 -9.06 0.09 -3.97
C LEU A 67 -10.33 -0.21 -4.80
N PRO A 68 -10.45 -1.41 -5.42
CA PRO A 68 -11.49 -1.72 -6.42
C PRO A 68 -12.92 -1.61 -5.89
N THR A 69 -13.09 -1.73 -4.58
CA THR A 69 -14.39 -1.69 -3.92
C THR A 69 -15.00 -0.30 -3.85
N MET A 70 -14.16 0.73 -3.86
CA MET A 70 -14.57 2.11 -3.62
C MET A 70 -14.64 2.96 -4.88
N MET A 71 -13.91 2.59 -5.93
CA MET A 71 -13.88 3.38 -7.15
C MET A 71 -15.10 3.16 -8.04
N SER A 72 -15.66 4.25 -8.59
CA SER A 72 -16.76 4.22 -9.54
C SER A 72 -16.28 3.79 -10.93
N LYS A 73 -16.87 2.74 -11.51
CA LYS A 73 -16.54 2.25 -12.87
C LYS A 73 -16.61 3.33 -13.95
N ARG A 74 -17.59 4.24 -13.87
CA ARG A 74 -17.77 5.30 -14.87
C ARG A 74 -16.57 6.26 -14.88
N ASN A 75 -16.06 6.58 -13.70
CA ASN A 75 -15.01 7.60 -13.53
C ASN A 75 -13.61 6.95 -13.54
N LEU A 76 -13.51 5.64 -13.31
CA LEU A 76 -12.25 4.88 -13.44
C LEU A 76 -11.65 4.94 -14.85
N GLY A 77 -12.47 5.07 -15.90
CA GLY A 77 -11.96 5.27 -17.26
C GLY A 77 -11.23 6.61 -17.46
N GLU A 78 -11.46 7.59 -16.59
CA GLU A 78 -10.77 8.89 -16.60
C GLU A 78 -9.43 8.82 -15.85
N PHE A 79 -9.19 7.74 -15.11
CA PHE A 79 -7.98 7.49 -14.32
C PHE A 79 -6.92 6.65 -15.02
N VAL A 80 -7.12 6.30 -16.29
CA VAL A 80 -6.34 5.27 -16.98
C VAL A 80 -4.83 5.52 -16.89
N GLU A 81 -4.35 6.76 -17.02
CA GLU A 81 -2.92 7.10 -16.87
C GLU A 81 -2.34 6.69 -15.50
N TYR A 82 -3.08 6.92 -14.42
CA TYR A 82 -2.65 6.55 -13.06
C TYR A 82 -2.77 5.06 -12.79
N ILE A 83 -3.71 4.39 -13.46
CA ILE A 83 -3.92 2.95 -13.39
C ILE A 83 -2.82 2.23 -14.16
N GLU A 84 -2.47 2.68 -15.36
CA GLU A 84 -1.39 2.12 -16.19
C GLU A 84 -0.05 2.07 -15.44
N ASN A 85 0.20 3.04 -14.57
CA ASN A 85 1.39 3.15 -13.73
C ASN A 85 1.19 2.63 -12.29
N GLY A 86 -0.01 2.13 -11.97
CA GLY A 86 -0.48 1.82 -10.63
C GLY A 86 -0.48 0.34 -10.26
N SER A 87 -1.16 0.05 -9.15
CA SER A 87 -1.37 -1.31 -8.62
C SER A 87 -2.80 -1.48 -8.15
N ILE A 88 -3.19 -2.70 -7.79
CA ILE A 88 -4.53 -3.02 -7.28
C ILE A 88 -4.40 -3.59 -5.87
N ASP A 89 -5.02 -2.95 -4.89
CA ASP A 89 -5.19 -3.53 -3.56
C ASP A 89 -6.30 -4.57 -3.63
N ILE A 90 -5.99 -5.82 -3.25
CA ILE A 90 -6.97 -6.91 -3.18
C ILE A 90 -7.86 -6.67 -1.95
N PRO A 91 -9.17 -6.41 -2.14
CA PRO A 91 -10.07 -6.17 -1.03
C PRO A 91 -10.26 -7.36 -0.08
N TYR A 92 -10.52 -7.07 1.20
CA TYR A 92 -10.75 -8.07 2.23
C TYR A 92 -12.03 -8.90 2.07
N ILE A 93 -11.93 -10.20 2.37
CA ILE A 93 -13.08 -11.00 2.81
C ILE A 93 -13.20 -10.84 4.32
N ILE A 94 -14.16 -10.04 4.78
CA ILE A 94 -14.29 -9.71 6.21
C ILE A 94 -15.28 -10.63 6.91
N ASN A 95 -14.86 -11.19 8.05
CA ASN A 95 -15.79 -11.81 8.99
C ASN A 95 -16.39 -10.76 9.93
N TRP A 96 -17.49 -10.13 9.50
CA TRP A 96 -18.19 -9.09 10.27
C TRP A 96 -18.71 -9.55 11.64
N LEU A 97 -18.82 -10.86 11.90
CA LEU A 97 -19.23 -11.37 13.20
C LEU A 97 -18.09 -11.35 14.23
N LYS A 98 -16.83 -11.35 13.78
CA LYS A 98 -15.65 -11.40 14.64
C LYS A 98 -14.89 -10.09 14.67
N LEU A 99 -14.73 -9.46 13.50
CA LEU A 99 -13.88 -8.28 13.32
C LEU A 99 -14.18 -7.15 14.34
N PRO A 100 -15.44 -6.70 14.51
CA PRO A 100 -15.75 -5.62 15.45
C PRO A 100 -15.27 -5.90 16.87
N LYS A 101 -15.45 -7.15 17.33
CA LYS A 101 -15.07 -7.53 18.69
C LYS A 101 -13.56 -7.67 18.83
N GLU A 102 -12.90 -8.31 17.87
CA GLU A 102 -11.44 -8.51 17.88
C GLU A 102 -10.72 -7.16 17.86
N LYS A 103 -11.15 -6.23 17.00
CA LYS A 103 -10.58 -4.88 16.93
C LYS A 103 -10.84 -4.03 18.17
N ALA A 104 -12.05 -4.07 18.72
CA ALA A 104 -12.33 -3.38 19.97
C ALA A 104 -11.45 -3.91 21.12
N GLN A 105 -11.29 -5.24 21.24
CA GLN A 105 -10.46 -5.85 22.27
C GLN A 105 -8.98 -5.51 22.10
N GLU A 106 -8.48 -5.57 20.87
CA GLU A 106 -7.12 -5.19 20.52
C GLU A 106 -6.84 -3.74 20.94
N LEU A 107 -7.63 -2.79 20.45
CA LEU A 107 -7.42 -1.37 20.71
C LEU A 107 -7.57 -1.01 22.19
N ILE A 108 -8.54 -1.61 22.90
CA ILE A 108 -8.69 -1.43 24.35
C ILE A 108 -7.48 -1.97 25.11
N SER A 109 -6.92 -3.12 24.71
CA SER A 109 -5.74 -3.69 25.36
C SER A 109 -4.48 -2.85 25.18
N GLN A 110 -4.42 -2.10 24.07
CA GLN A 110 -3.27 -1.28 23.70
C GLN A 110 -3.35 0.13 24.29
N ASN A 111 -4.51 0.77 24.21
CA ASN A 111 -4.66 2.22 24.48
C ASN A 111 -5.60 2.52 25.66
N GLY A 112 -6.19 1.48 26.27
CA GLY A 112 -7.26 1.65 27.26
C GLY A 112 -8.58 2.11 26.65
N ILE A 113 -9.53 2.47 27.50
CA ILE A 113 -10.85 2.97 27.08
C ILE A 113 -10.82 4.50 27.05
N GLY A 114 -11.10 5.10 25.89
CA GLY A 114 -11.08 6.55 25.70
C GLY A 114 -11.65 6.99 24.35
N LEU A 115 -11.73 8.31 24.14
CA LEU A 115 -12.21 8.91 22.89
C LEU A 115 -11.32 8.53 21.69
N ASP A 116 -10.00 8.55 21.89
CA ASP A 116 -9.03 8.20 20.84
C ASP A 116 -9.19 6.74 20.42
N THR A 117 -9.30 5.80 21.37
CA THR A 117 -9.61 4.38 21.10
C THR A 117 -10.90 4.21 20.30
N ALA A 118 -11.95 4.97 20.64
CA ALA A 118 -13.24 4.88 19.96
C ALA A 118 -13.17 5.41 18.52
N LEU A 119 -12.44 6.51 18.30
CA LEU A 119 -12.24 7.10 16.97
C LEU A 119 -11.35 6.22 16.09
N THR A 120 -10.24 5.67 16.63
CA THR A 120 -9.38 4.70 15.93
C THR A 120 -10.17 3.46 15.54
N TYR A 121 -10.96 2.90 16.46
CA TYR A 121 -11.84 1.78 16.16
C TYR A 121 -12.82 2.11 15.03
N GLY A 122 -13.43 3.31 15.06
CA GLY A 122 -14.33 3.76 14.00
C GLY A 122 -13.64 3.81 12.63
N LEU A 123 -12.41 4.30 12.56
CA LEU A 123 -11.62 4.35 11.33
C LEU A 123 -11.25 2.96 10.82
N GLU A 124 -10.77 2.05 11.68
CA GLU A 124 -10.45 0.68 11.27
C GLU A 124 -11.68 -0.05 10.74
N ILE A 125 -12.82 0.11 11.39
CA ILE A 125 -14.08 -0.49 10.93
C ILE A 125 -14.55 0.14 9.62
N ALA A 126 -14.44 1.45 9.46
CA ALA A 126 -14.82 2.12 8.23
C ALA A 126 -13.91 1.73 7.06
N TYR A 127 -12.60 1.62 7.29
CA TYR A 127 -11.63 1.09 6.32
C TYR A 127 -11.95 -0.36 5.95
N ALA A 128 -12.23 -1.21 6.93
CA ALA A 128 -12.74 -2.55 6.72
C ALA A 128 -14.03 -2.55 5.88
N MET A 129 -14.97 -1.63 6.12
CA MET A 129 -16.19 -1.50 5.30
C MET A 129 -15.89 -1.13 3.86
N MET A 130 -14.93 -0.23 3.64
CA MET A 130 -14.48 0.16 2.30
C MET A 130 -13.92 -1.04 1.55
N GLN A 131 -13.18 -1.90 2.22
CA GLN A 131 -12.54 -3.07 1.63
C GLN A 131 -13.43 -4.31 1.57
N ALA A 132 -14.48 -4.39 2.38
CA ALA A 132 -15.29 -5.59 2.49
C ALA A 132 -16.00 -5.94 1.18
N SER A 133 -15.86 -7.18 0.76
CA SER A 133 -16.66 -7.75 -0.33
C SER A 133 -16.90 -9.24 -0.11
N SER A 134 -18.02 -9.74 -0.63
CA SER A 134 -18.20 -11.19 -0.77
C SER A 134 -17.19 -11.75 -1.77
N LYS A 135 -16.84 -13.05 -1.71
CA LYS A 135 -15.90 -13.67 -2.69
C LYS A 135 -16.29 -13.37 -4.15
N LYS A 136 -17.57 -13.55 -4.49
CA LYS A 136 -18.10 -13.27 -5.84
C LYS A 136 -17.99 -11.79 -6.22
N GLU A 137 -18.20 -10.88 -5.26
CA GLU A 137 -18.08 -9.45 -5.51
C GLU A 137 -16.63 -9.00 -5.63
N LEU A 138 -15.73 -9.59 -4.84
CA LEU A 138 -14.29 -9.43 -4.92
C LEU A 138 -13.78 -9.82 -6.32
N GLU A 139 -14.09 -11.05 -6.76
CA GLU A 139 -13.73 -11.53 -8.10
C GLU A 139 -14.24 -10.59 -9.19
N ARG A 140 -15.52 -10.17 -9.11
CA ARG A 140 -16.10 -9.26 -10.09
C ARG A 140 -15.36 -7.92 -10.13
N LYS A 141 -15.15 -7.29 -8.98
CA LYS A 141 -14.51 -5.97 -8.88
C LYS A 141 -13.06 -6.00 -9.33
N VAL A 142 -12.32 -7.02 -8.93
CA VAL A 142 -10.93 -7.20 -9.36
C VAL A 142 -10.85 -7.43 -10.87
N ASN A 143 -11.70 -8.28 -11.45
CA ASN A 143 -11.73 -8.46 -12.91
C ASN A 143 -12.13 -7.17 -13.65
N GLU A 144 -13.08 -6.42 -13.11
CA GLU A 144 -13.46 -5.11 -13.67
C GLU A 144 -12.31 -4.11 -13.62
N SER A 145 -11.51 -4.10 -12.54
CA SER A 145 -10.32 -3.26 -12.42
C SER A 145 -9.19 -3.72 -13.35
N LEU A 146 -8.93 -5.03 -13.44
CA LEU A 146 -7.92 -5.59 -14.34
C LEU A 146 -8.22 -5.28 -15.81
N ALA A 147 -9.49 -5.29 -16.21
CA ALA A 147 -9.91 -4.93 -17.57
C ALA A 147 -9.65 -3.46 -17.95
N LEU A 148 -9.24 -2.61 -17.00
CA LEU A 148 -8.86 -1.22 -17.24
C LEU A 148 -7.35 -1.07 -17.52
N PHE A 149 -6.54 -2.04 -17.11
CA PHE A 149 -5.12 -2.05 -17.44
C PHE A 149 -4.97 -2.53 -18.90
N PRO A 150 -4.02 -1.99 -19.67
CA PRO A 150 -3.68 -2.52 -20.99
C PRO A 150 -3.30 -4.01 -20.88
N GLU A 151 -3.71 -4.83 -21.85
CA GLU A 151 -3.49 -6.30 -21.81
C GLU A 151 -2.03 -6.69 -21.57
N ASP A 152 -1.08 -5.89 -22.05
CA ASP A 152 0.36 -6.12 -21.94
C ASP A 152 1.04 -5.40 -20.77
N SER A 153 0.30 -4.63 -19.95
CA SER A 153 0.87 -3.90 -18.82
C SER A 153 1.08 -4.83 -17.61
N PRO A 154 2.25 -4.79 -16.95
CA PRO A 154 2.46 -5.55 -15.72
C PRO A 154 1.62 -4.96 -14.58
N VAL A 155 0.60 -5.69 -14.13
CA VAL A 155 -0.23 -5.26 -12.99
C VAL A 155 0.33 -5.87 -11.72
N THR A 156 0.65 -5.03 -10.74
CA THR A 156 0.97 -5.54 -9.40
C THR A 156 -0.31 -5.59 -8.57
N MET A 157 -0.67 -6.77 -8.09
CA MET A 157 -1.74 -6.97 -7.13
C MET A 157 -1.14 -7.07 -5.74
N ARG A 158 -1.69 -6.30 -4.82
CA ARG A 158 -1.21 -6.18 -3.45
C ARG A 158 -2.20 -6.78 -2.48
N THR A 159 -1.70 -7.40 -1.41
CA THR A 159 -2.58 -7.93 -0.35
C THR A 159 -2.34 -7.17 0.93
N CYS A 160 -3.39 -6.57 1.50
CA CYS A 160 -3.33 -6.05 2.86
C CYS A 160 -3.68 -7.17 3.87
N ILE A 161 -3.14 -7.12 5.08
CA ILE A 161 -2.89 -8.29 5.96
C ILE A 161 -4.04 -8.76 6.83
N GLU A 162 -5.07 -7.96 7.08
CA GLU A 162 -5.98 -8.28 8.17
C GLU A 162 -7.32 -8.86 7.69
N ASN A 163 -7.42 -10.21 7.72
CA ASN A 163 -8.52 -10.99 8.36
C ASN A 163 -9.02 -12.29 7.70
N PHE A 164 -8.25 -12.97 6.84
CA PHE A 164 -8.51 -14.41 6.57
C PHE A 164 -7.24 -15.19 6.23
N SER A 165 -7.30 -16.52 6.33
CA SER A 165 -6.21 -17.40 5.92
C SER A 165 -5.85 -17.14 4.46
N ASN A 166 -4.56 -16.94 4.20
CA ASN A 166 -4.01 -16.62 2.88
C ASN A 166 -4.44 -17.63 1.80
N GLU A 167 -4.83 -18.86 2.16
CA GLU A 167 -5.46 -19.85 1.27
C GLU A 167 -6.62 -19.28 0.45
N LYS A 168 -7.52 -18.47 1.03
CA LYS A 168 -8.65 -17.89 0.29
C LYS A 168 -8.23 -16.78 -0.66
N VAL A 169 -7.19 -16.03 -0.29
CA VAL A 169 -6.60 -15.01 -1.16
C VAL A 169 -5.92 -15.70 -2.33
N ILE A 170 -5.17 -16.77 -2.07
CA ILE A 170 -4.52 -17.61 -3.08
C ILE A 170 -5.55 -18.27 -4.00
N ASP A 171 -6.68 -18.77 -3.50
CA ASP A 171 -7.76 -19.31 -4.33
C ASP A 171 -8.30 -18.27 -5.33
N VAL A 172 -8.57 -17.04 -4.85
CA VAL A 172 -9.04 -15.94 -5.69
C VAL A 172 -7.95 -15.52 -6.67
N VAL A 173 -6.70 -15.46 -6.21
CA VAL A 173 -5.51 -15.12 -7.01
C VAL A 173 -5.27 -16.16 -8.13
N ASN A 174 -5.34 -17.45 -7.84
CA ASN A 174 -5.19 -18.53 -8.82
C ASN A 174 -6.27 -18.49 -9.89
N GLU A 175 -7.51 -18.16 -9.51
CA GLU A 175 -8.59 -18.02 -10.48
C GLU A 175 -8.38 -16.78 -11.39
N LEU A 176 -7.83 -15.70 -10.84
CA LEU A 176 -7.53 -14.46 -11.57
C LEU A 176 -6.31 -14.57 -12.49
N SER A 177 -5.23 -15.22 -12.03
CA SER A 177 -3.98 -15.42 -12.78
C SER A 177 -4.18 -16.29 -14.02
N SER A 178 -5.07 -17.28 -13.94
CA SER A 178 -5.44 -18.15 -15.07
C SER A 178 -5.98 -17.38 -16.29
N ARG A 179 -6.45 -16.14 -16.08
CA ARG A 179 -7.06 -15.28 -17.10
C ARG A 179 -6.19 -14.10 -17.51
N ASN A 180 -5.13 -13.77 -16.76
CA ASN A 180 -4.30 -12.58 -16.97
C ASN A 180 -2.81 -12.93 -16.74
N ARG A 181 -2.06 -13.16 -17.83
CA ARG A 181 -0.66 -13.63 -17.76
C ARG A 181 0.37 -12.60 -17.28
N ASN A 182 -0.01 -11.34 -17.18
CA ASN A 182 0.89 -10.22 -16.87
C ASN A 182 0.74 -9.70 -15.43
N VAL A 183 0.14 -10.49 -14.53
CA VAL A 183 -0.08 -10.10 -13.14
C VAL A 183 1.05 -10.59 -12.24
N LYS A 184 1.61 -9.67 -11.45
CA LYS A 184 2.54 -9.94 -10.34
C LYS A 184 1.83 -9.76 -9.02
N TYR A 185 2.20 -10.53 -8.01
CA TYR A 185 1.58 -10.50 -6.70
C TYR A 185 2.62 -10.04 -5.67
N ALA A 186 2.45 -8.85 -5.13
CA ALA A 186 3.24 -8.35 -4.02
C ALA A 186 2.44 -8.62 -2.73
N LEU A 187 2.89 -9.58 -1.94
CA LEU A 187 2.19 -9.95 -0.70
C LEU A 187 2.79 -9.18 0.47
N GLU A 188 2.00 -8.66 1.39
CA GLU A 188 2.51 -8.07 2.62
C GLU A 188 2.66 -9.14 3.74
N PRO A 189 3.55 -8.95 4.73
CA PRO A 189 3.78 -9.90 5.83
C PRO A 189 2.62 -9.99 6.84
N ASN A 190 1.93 -11.13 6.90
CA ASN A 190 0.81 -11.31 7.84
C ASN A 190 1.26 -11.62 9.29
N VAL A 191 1.09 -10.68 10.22
CA VAL A 191 1.45 -10.83 11.66
C VAL A 191 0.88 -12.06 12.36
N LYS A 192 -0.26 -12.59 11.88
CA LYS A 192 -0.86 -13.83 12.43
C LYS A 192 -0.09 -15.08 12.01
N LEU A 193 0.79 -14.98 11.01
CA LEU A 193 1.51 -16.09 10.37
C LEU A 193 3.03 -15.93 10.42
N VAL A 194 3.52 -14.69 10.29
CA VAL A 194 4.95 -14.35 10.24
C VAL A 194 5.18 -13.10 11.09
N ASN A 195 6.27 -13.07 11.83
CA ASN A 195 6.63 -11.95 12.70
C ASN A 195 8.08 -11.50 12.53
N THR A 196 8.88 -12.16 11.66
CA THR A 196 10.25 -11.76 11.33
C THR A 196 10.48 -11.81 9.82
N LEU A 197 11.50 -11.11 9.31
CA LEU A 197 11.85 -11.14 7.89
C LEU A 197 12.18 -12.57 7.40
N SER A 198 12.84 -13.37 8.23
CA SER A 198 13.18 -14.76 7.88
C SER A 198 11.93 -15.64 7.74
N GLU A 199 10.96 -15.51 8.65
CA GLU A 199 9.69 -16.22 8.56
C GLU A 199 8.89 -15.78 7.33
N TYR A 200 8.89 -14.48 7.04
CA TYR A 200 8.23 -13.92 5.88
C TYR A 200 8.83 -14.45 4.56
N ILE A 201 10.16 -14.48 4.44
CA ILE A 201 10.86 -15.06 3.28
C ILE A 201 10.54 -16.56 3.12
N ALA A 202 10.58 -17.32 4.21
CA ALA A 202 10.26 -18.75 4.19
C ALA A 202 8.81 -19.01 3.77
N TYR A 203 7.89 -18.17 4.25
CA TYR A 203 6.49 -18.22 3.88
C TYR A 203 6.29 -17.96 2.38
N ILE A 204 6.94 -16.94 1.83
CA ILE A 204 6.86 -16.61 0.40
C ILE A 204 7.47 -17.70 -0.47
N ASP A 205 8.57 -18.31 -0.03
CA ASP A 205 9.16 -19.45 -0.74
C ASP A 205 8.23 -20.67 -0.76
N GLN A 206 7.51 -20.92 0.33
CA GLN A 206 6.51 -21.99 0.37
C GLN A 206 5.36 -21.68 -0.61
N LEU A 207 4.86 -20.44 -0.65
CA LEU A 207 3.81 -20.05 -1.59
C LEU A 207 4.21 -20.21 -3.06
N ARG A 208 5.42 -19.77 -3.42
CA ARG A 208 5.99 -19.93 -4.77
C ARG A 208 6.12 -21.40 -5.16
N LYS A 209 6.48 -22.25 -4.20
CA LYS A 209 6.61 -23.69 -4.41
C LYS A 209 5.24 -24.35 -4.64
N ASP A 210 4.23 -23.92 -3.89
CA ASP A 210 2.88 -24.48 -3.98
C ASP A 210 2.08 -23.95 -5.17
N ASN A 211 2.46 -22.79 -5.72
CA ASN A 211 1.80 -22.12 -6.85
C ASN A 211 2.84 -21.63 -7.89
N PRO A 212 3.56 -22.55 -8.57
CA PRO A 212 4.68 -22.21 -9.47
C PRO A 212 4.28 -21.39 -10.71
N GLU A 213 2.99 -21.32 -11.03
CA GLU A 213 2.42 -20.52 -12.11
C GLU A 213 2.23 -19.03 -11.76
N LEU A 214 2.34 -18.66 -10.47
CA LEU A 214 2.17 -17.29 -10.00
C LEU A 214 3.53 -16.55 -9.89
N ASP A 215 3.58 -15.31 -10.37
CA ASP A 215 4.71 -14.40 -10.11
C ASP A 215 4.53 -13.70 -8.76
N ILE A 216 4.89 -14.42 -7.68
CA ILE A 216 4.78 -13.92 -6.30
C ILE A 216 6.10 -13.24 -5.89
N GLY A 217 6.00 -12.06 -5.30
CA GLY A 217 7.11 -11.34 -4.67
C GLY A 217 6.70 -10.66 -3.38
N LEU A 218 7.66 -9.93 -2.81
CA LEU A 218 7.46 -9.25 -1.54
C LEU A 218 6.89 -7.85 -1.75
N ASP A 219 5.83 -7.53 -1.03
CA ASP A 219 5.57 -6.16 -0.58
C ASP A 219 6.27 -5.99 0.78
N LEU A 220 7.26 -5.10 0.84
CA LEU A 220 8.03 -4.88 2.04
C LEU A 220 7.34 -3.84 2.92
N ASP A 221 6.57 -4.34 3.88
CA ASP A 221 6.03 -3.58 4.99
C ASP A 221 6.66 -4.02 6.31
N LEU A 222 7.51 -3.16 6.90
CA LEU A 222 8.27 -3.49 8.11
C LEU A 222 7.47 -3.33 9.40
N ILE A 223 6.27 -2.72 9.37
CA ILE A 223 5.49 -2.46 10.58
C ILE A 223 5.10 -3.76 11.32
N HIS A 224 5.02 -4.84 10.56
CA HIS A 224 4.57 -6.16 11.00
C HIS A 224 5.72 -7.13 11.28
N LEU A 225 6.97 -6.67 11.11
CA LEU A 225 8.16 -7.49 11.34
C LEU A 225 8.85 -7.02 12.63
N ASN A 226 8.74 -7.84 13.67
CA ASN A 226 9.52 -7.66 14.88
C ASN A 226 11.01 -7.85 14.54
N GLU A 227 11.88 -7.07 15.19
CA GLU A 227 13.36 -7.08 15.07
C GLU A 227 13.98 -6.25 13.93
N GLU A 228 13.26 -5.98 12.85
CA GLU A 228 13.84 -5.39 11.64
C GLU A 228 13.31 -3.97 11.40
N ARG A 229 14.05 -2.94 11.83
CA ARG A 229 13.61 -1.53 11.72
C ARG A 229 14.35 -0.70 10.67
N ASN A 230 15.42 -1.23 10.08
CA ASN A 230 16.23 -0.49 9.11
C ASN A 230 15.97 -0.98 7.68
N LEU A 231 15.21 -0.18 6.92
CA LEU A 231 14.87 -0.48 5.53
C LEU A 231 16.11 -0.73 4.66
N LEU A 232 17.15 0.11 4.78
CA LEU A 232 18.33 0.02 3.91
C LEU A 232 19.12 -1.26 4.19
N GLU A 233 19.27 -1.65 5.45
CA GLU A 233 19.93 -2.92 5.81
C GLU A 233 19.19 -4.13 5.26
N ILE A 234 17.85 -4.09 5.26
CA ILE A 234 17.03 -5.16 4.69
C ILE A 234 17.18 -5.20 3.17
N LEU A 235 17.15 -4.05 2.49
CA LEU A 235 17.36 -3.99 1.05
C LEU A 235 18.74 -4.51 0.66
N ASP A 236 19.80 -4.11 1.36
CA ASP A 236 21.17 -4.60 1.15
C ASP A 236 21.26 -6.14 1.33
N ARG A 237 20.53 -6.71 2.30
CA ARG A 237 20.50 -8.17 2.53
C ARG A 237 19.75 -8.94 1.44
N LEU A 238 18.73 -8.33 0.83
CA LEU A 238 17.89 -8.95 -0.18
C LEU A 238 18.36 -8.67 -1.60
N GLU A 239 19.30 -7.74 -1.79
CA GLU A 239 19.86 -7.35 -3.07
C GLU A 239 20.38 -8.55 -3.88
N GLY A 240 20.03 -8.61 -5.16
CA GLY A 240 20.41 -9.71 -6.05
C GLY A 240 19.76 -11.07 -5.74
N SER A 241 18.94 -11.18 -4.69
CA SER A 241 18.22 -12.41 -4.38
C SER A 241 16.87 -12.47 -5.11
N LYS A 242 16.29 -13.68 -5.22
CA LYS A 242 14.90 -13.87 -5.66
C LYS A 242 13.86 -13.27 -4.69
N HIS A 243 14.30 -12.78 -3.55
CA HIS A 243 13.49 -12.16 -2.50
C HIS A 243 13.62 -10.64 -2.52
N PHE A 244 14.32 -10.06 -3.49
CA PHE A 244 14.32 -8.61 -3.65
C PHE A 244 12.88 -8.10 -3.84
N PRO A 245 12.45 -7.06 -3.09
CA PRO A 245 11.05 -6.67 -3.05
C PRO A 245 10.55 -6.14 -4.39
N LEU A 246 9.26 -6.42 -4.67
CA LEU A 246 8.55 -5.79 -5.78
C LEU A 246 8.14 -4.37 -5.41
N MET A 247 7.71 -4.20 -4.17
CA MET A 247 7.20 -2.94 -3.64
C MET A 247 7.76 -2.71 -2.24
N ILE A 248 7.93 -1.44 -1.90
CA ILE A 248 8.24 -0.97 -0.56
C ILE A 248 7.08 -0.07 -0.14
N SER A 249 6.32 -0.54 0.85
CA SER A 249 5.24 0.22 1.45
C SER A 249 5.81 1.21 2.45
N LEU A 250 5.52 2.49 2.26
CA LEU A 250 5.90 3.65 3.06
C LEU A 250 4.63 4.28 3.64
N GLY A 251 4.68 4.92 4.79
CA GLY A 251 3.48 5.50 5.40
C GLY A 251 3.69 6.59 6.43
N GLY A 252 2.60 7.14 6.98
CA GLY A 252 2.64 8.40 7.74
C GLY A 252 3.29 8.34 9.13
N ALA A 253 3.55 9.50 9.72
CA ALA A 253 4.17 9.67 11.04
C ALA A 253 3.34 9.08 12.19
N VAL A 254 4.03 8.61 13.24
CA VAL A 254 3.45 8.27 14.53
C VAL A 254 2.91 9.55 15.22
N LEU A 255 1.60 9.65 15.40
CA LEU A 255 1.01 10.64 16.31
C LEU A 255 1.30 10.22 17.76
N SER A 256 2.35 10.82 18.35
CA SER A 256 2.79 10.73 19.76
C SER A 256 3.55 9.46 20.20
N GLU A 257 4.59 9.67 21.01
CA GLU A 257 5.36 8.63 21.72
C GLU A 257 4.50 7.75 22.65
N GLU A 258 3.29 8.21 23.01
CA GLU A 258 2.36 7.51 23.92
C GLU A 258 1.30 6.66 23.18
N ASN A 259 1.07 6.86 21.88
CA ASN A 259 0.07 6.13 21.09
C ASN A 259 0.67 5.58 19.78
N VAL A 260 1.66 4.71 19.94
CA VAL A 260 2.57 4.12 18.94
C VAL A 260 1.89 3.39 17.76
N LYS A 261 0.56 3.33 17.66
CA LYS A 261 -0.15 2.36 16.81
C LYS A 261 -1.32 2.89 15.97
N LEU A 262 -1.28 4.13 15.49
CA LEU A 262 -2.00 4.41 14.24
C LEU A 262 -1.14 3.84 13.11
N ASN A 263 -1.22 2.51 13.00
CA ASN A 263 -0.38 1.68 12.15
C ASN A 263 -0.82 1.84 10.69
N THR A 264 -0.04 2.57 9.93
CA THR A 264 0.12 2.30 8.49
C THR A 264 1.61 2.22 8.24
N HIS A 265 2.00 1.22 7.47
CA HIS A 265 3.25 1.00 6.74
C HIS A 265 4.41 1.97 7.02
N LEU A 266 5.63 1.45 7.20
CA LEU A 266 6.89 2.20 7.40
C LEU A 266 6.75 3.73 7.62
N PRO A 267 6.75 4.22 8.87
CA PRO A 267 6.61 5.64 9.14
C PRO A 267 7.68 6.46 8.39
N LEU A 268 7.24 7.39 7.55
CA LEU A 268 8.05 8.34 6.78
C LEU A 268 8.89 9.20 7.72
N ASN A 269 8.49 9.35 8.99
CA ASN A 269 9.22 10.06 10.03
C ASN A 269 10.23 9.19 10.83
N LEU A 270 10.32 7.87 10.60
CA LEU A 270 11.55 7.12 10.92
C LEU A 270 12.66 7.44 9.92
N GLN A 271 12.35 8.18 8.87
CA GLN A 271 13.33 8.73 7.95
C GLN A 271 13.46 10.22 8.24
N ASP A 272 14.43 10.58 9.07
CA ASP A 272 15.00 11.92 8.95
C ASP A 272 15.51 12.10 7.49
N ASP A 273 15.63 13.35 7.01
CA ASP A 273 16.02 13.65 5.62
C ASP A 273 17.23 12.84 5.14
N THR A 274 18.16 12.48 6.04
CA THR A 274 19.32 11.64 5.73
C THR A 274 18.94 10.25 5.26
N THR A 275 17.93 9.63 5.87
CA THR A 275 17.50 8.28 5.52
C THR A 275 16.77 8.26 4.18
N VAL A 276 15.90 9.24 3.92
CA VAL A 276 15.24 9.40 2.61
C VAL A 276 16.29 9.63 1.51
N LYS A 277 17.28 10.49 1.79
CA LYS A 277 18.40 10.72 0.89
C LYS A 277 19.18 9.44 0.61
N LYS A 278 19.52 8.66 1.64
CA LYS A 278 20.22 7.37 1.46
C LYS A 278 19.40 6.35 0.66
N LEU A 279 18.08 6.39 0.76
CA LEU A 279 17.20 5.58 -0.11
C LEU A 279 17.31 6.04 -1.56
N GLY A 280 17.37 7.35 -1.82
CA GLY A 280 17.69 7.90 -3.14
C GLY A 280 19.06 7.42 -3.65
N GLU A 281 20.10 7.49 -2.82
CA GLU A 281 21.44 7.00 -3.17
C GLU A 281 21.44 5.49 -3.48
N TYR A 282 20.64 4.71 -2.74
CA TYR A 282 20.45 3.28 -2.98
C TYR A 282 19.81 3.03 -4.35
N TYR A 283 18.73 3.74 -4.67
CA TYR A 283 18.08 3.64 -6.00
C TYR A 283 19.02 4.08 -7.13
N SER A 284 19.86 5.10 -6.89
CA SER A 284 20.88 5.53 -7.85
C SER A 284 21.90 4.42 -8.13
N LYS A 285 22.35 3.69 -7.09
CA LYS A 285 23.25 2.53 -7.25
C LYS A 285 22.60 1.41 -8.06
N LEU A 286 21.36 1.05 -7.76
CA LEU A 286 20.63 0.02 -8.52
C LEU A 286 20.43 0.44 -9.99
N ARG A 287 20.06 1.70 -10.24
CA ARG A 287 19.94 2.28 -11.58
C ARG A 287 21.25 2.20 -12.35
N PHE A 288 22.38 2.56 -11.71
CA PHE A 288 23.71 2.47 -12.32
C PHE A 288 24.08 1.04 -12.73
N ARG A 289 23.63 0.04 -11.95
CA ARG A 289 23.86 -1.37 -12.22
C ARG A 289 22.83 -2.00 -13.17
N ASN A 290 21.84 -1.23 -13.62
CA ASN A 290 20.72 -1.71 -14.43
C ASN A 290 19.97 -2.86 -13.73
N GLU A 291 19.81 -2.75 -12.41
CA GLU A 291 19.02 -3.66 -11.59
C GLU A 291 17.57 -3.18 -11.52
N LYS A 292 16.66 -4.12 -11.23
CA LYS A 292 15.23 -3.82 -11.09
C LYS A 292 15.02 -2.94 -9.85
N LEU A 293 14.29 -1.84 -10.01
CA LEU A 293 13.92 -0.96 -8.91
C LEU A 293 12.61 -1.45 -8.27
N PRO A 294 12.51 -1.51 -6.93
CA PRO A 294 11.22 -1.67 -6.27
C PRO A 294 10.33 -0.45 -6.60
N SER A 295 9.02 -0.64 -6.62
CA SER A 295 8.11 0.51 -6.58
C SER A 295 8.01 1.03 -5.15
N LEU A 296 7.98 2.35 -4.98
CA LEU A 296 7.66 2.97 -3.69
C LEU A 296 6.16 3.20 -3.65
N ILE A 297 5.48 2.76 -2.60
CA ILE A 297 4.06 3.01 -2.42
C ILE A 297 3.77 3.69 -1.08
N PHE A 298 2.98 4.75 -1.13
CA PHE A 298 2.62 5.56 0.03
C PHE A 298 1.22 5.21 0.54
N GLU A 299 1.17 4.70 1.76
CA GLU A 299 0.00 4.23 2.51
C GLU A 299 -0.13 5.03 3.81
N THR A 300 -1.18 5.80 4.04
CA THR A 300 -1.12 6.83 5.10
C THR A 300 -1.82 6.50 6.41
N SER A 301 -1.16 6.95 7.47
CA SER A 301 -1.66 7.20 8.82
C SER A 301 -1.69 8.71 9.01
N PRO A 302 -2.62 9.26 9.81
CA PRO A 302 -2.73 10.70 10.03
C PRO A 302 -1.40 11.29 10.54
N ALA A 303 -0.90 12.33 9.88
CA ALA A 303 0.35 13.02 10.22
C ALA A 303 0.10 14.37 10.92
N GLU A 304 1.15 14.96 11.53
CA GLU A 304 1.17 16.32 12.11
C GLU A 304 1.43 17.43 11.07
N LYS A 305 1.79 17.04 9.84
CA LYS A 305 1.92 17.90 8.64
C LYS A 305 0.94 17.41 7.58
N THR A 306 0.60 18.26 6.62
CA THR A 306 -0.38 17.85 5.61
C THR A 306 0.27 16.79 4.73
N LEU A 307 -0.54 15.86 4.25
CA LEU A 307 -0.02 14.71 3.50
C LEU A 307 0.84 15.14 2.30
N PHE A 308 0.40 16.20 1.64
CA PHE A 308 1.09 16.75 0.48
C PHE A 308 2.44 17.36 0.85
N GLU A 309 2.53 18.14 1.93
CA GLU A 309 3.81 18.76 2.35
C GLU A 309 4.84 17.70 2.74
N SER A 310 4.42 16.64 3.42
CA SER A 310 5.30 15.53 3.78
C SER A 310 5.79 14.77 2.54
N TYR A 311 4.95 14.68 1.51
CA TYR A 311 5.35 14.12 0.22
C TYR A 311 6.36 15.00 -0.52
N GLN A 312 6.19 16.32 -0.49
CA GLN A 312 7.14 17.27 -1.09
C GLN A 312 8.53 17.16 -0.43
N ASP A 313 8.55 17.13 0.91
CA ASP A 313 9.77 16.95 1.70
C ASP A 313 10.45 15.62 1.34
N PHE A 314 9.68 14.52 1.25
CA PHE A 314 10.18 13.23 0.79
C PHE A 314 10.80 13.32 -0.61
N LEU A 315 10.07 13.84 -1.60
CA LEU A 315 10.51 13.89 -2.99
C LEU A 315 11.83 14.67 -3.12
N LYS A 316 11.91 15.80 -2.42
CA LYS A 316 13.12 16.62 -2.41
C LYS A 316 14.31 15.87 -1.81
N SER A 317 14.17 15.32 -0.61
CA SER A 317 15.26 14.59 0.05
C SER A 317 15.66 13.34 -0.75
N PHE A 318 14.70 12.65 -1.37
CA PHE A 318 14.97 11.48 -2.22
C PHE A 318 15.73 11.88 -3.50
N SER A 319 15.31 12.97 -4.15
CA SER A 319 15.97 13.53 -5.33
C SER A 319 17.42 13.96 -5.05
N GLU A 320 17.69 14.51 -3.86
CA GLU A 320 19.05 14.85 -3.45
C GLU A 320 19.98 13.63 -3.32
N GLY A 321 19.44 12.44 -3.09
CA GLY A 321 20.21 11.19 -3.05
C GLY A 321 20.37 10.52 -4.41
N LEU A 322 19.42 10.72 -5.32
CA LEU A 322 19.45 10.15 -6.65
C LEU A 322 20.54 10.75 -7.55
N ASN A 323 20.81 12.05 -7.35
CA ASN A 323 21.66 12.89 -8.21
C ASN A 323 23.16 12.85 -7.89
#